data_AF-A0A9P5ZJI0-F1
#
_entry.id   AF-A0A9P5ZJI0-F1
#
_cell.length_a   1.000
_cell.length_b   1.000
_cell.length_c   1.000
_cell.angle_alpha   90.00
_cell.angle_beta   90.00
_cell.angle_gamma   90.00
#
_symmetry.space_group_name_H-M   'P 1'
#
loop_
_entity.id
_entity.type
_entity.pdbx_description
1 polymer ?
#
loop_
_entity_poly.entity_id
_entity_poly.type
_entity_poly.pdbx_seq_one_letter_code
_entity_poly.pdbx_strand_id
1 'polypeptide(L)'
;MLGSVSGETPVLGDCRLIGILAPAKVKRTAERYRTARKAIIALDPTSDVLGCLKPLTQLDIQCPQRQDEIPAPGESRREISWIWLSVSSGSEGVERPLENIQPMSPDDITDCLKAEWSRSRARAQRWTEEQDLVLEEMRRVLAYLQWHANWWDKQGPQRSGSGVTETVQDGLSAYAAKQAAILRHLRRRFVVLWRPRLESFQLGADWVSDVDIVATATDSPLISAVD
;
A
#
# COMPACT_ATOMS: atom_id res chain seq x y z
N MET A 1 54.70 -31.88 41.60
CA MET A 1 54.45 -32.60 40.34
C MET A 1 53.10 -32.15 39.80
N LEU A 2 53.14 -31.25 38.82
CA LEU A 2 51.97 -30.77 38.09
C LEU A 2 51.70 -31.74 36.93
N GLY A 3 50.65 -32.54 37.04
CA GLY A 3 50.16 -33.39 35.95
C GLY A 3 49.10 -32.63 35.17
N SER A 4 49.47 -32.16 33.99
CA SER A 4 48.60 -31.50 33.01
C SER A 4 47.61 -32.50 32.44
N VAL A 5 46.30 -32.26 32.58
CA VAL A 5 45.25 -33.02 31.88
C VAL A 5 44.85 -32.19 30.66
N SER A 6 45.39 -32.58 29.50
CA SER A 6 45.02 -32.04 28.20
C SER A 6 43.59 -32.46 27.85
N GLY A 7 42.67 -31.50 27.85
CA GLY A 7 41.35 -31.67 27.26
C GLY A 7 41.42 -31.59 25.74
N GLU A 8 41.33 -32.73 25.07
CA GLU A 8 40.98 -32.78 23.65
C GLU A 8 39.47 -32.60 23.51
N THR A 9 39.04 -31.43 23.02
CA THR A 9 37.67 -31.24 22.53
C THR A 9 37.55 -31.87 21.14
N PRO A 10 36.47 -32.62 20.84
CA PRO A 10 36.24 -33.14 19.51
C PRO A 10 36.01 -31.98 18.54
N VAL A 11 36.81 -31.96 17.48
CA VAL A 11 36.73 -31.01 16.37
C VAL A 11 35.32 -30.99 15.79
N LEU A 12 34.80 -29.77 15.65
CA LEU A 12 33.55 -29.40 15.02
C LEU A 12 33.56 -29.84 13.53
N GLY A 13 33.18 -31.09 13.30
CA GLY A 13 32.97 -31.66 11.98
C GLY A 13 31.67 -31.16 11.37
N ASP A 14 31.80 -30.48 10.24
CA ASP A 14 30.84 -30.35 9.14
C ASP A 14 29.56 -29.49 9.33
N CYS A 15 29.75 -28.18 9.46
CA CYS A 15 28.73 -27.17 9.12
C CYS A 15 28.50 -27.01 7.59
N ARG A 16 29.16 -27.78 6.73
CA ARG A 16 29.04 -27.66 5.26
C ARG A 16 27.81 -28.34 4.65
N LEU A 17 27.17 -29.27 5.38
CA LEU A 17 26.02 -30.04 4.89
C LEU A 17 24.67 -29.31 5.00
N ILE A 18 24.58 -28.27 5.83
CA ILE A 18 23.32 -27.55 6.06
C ILE A 18 22.95 -26.67 4.85
N GLY A 19 23.95 -26.11 4.15
CA GLY A 19 23.74 -25.21 2.99
C GLY A 19 23.19 -25.88 1.73
N ILE A 20 23.59 -27.13 1.43
CA ILE A 20 23.12 -27.87 0.23
C ILE A 20 21.73 -28.49 0.47
N LEU A 21 21.42 -28.84 1.71
CA LEU A 21 20.14 -29.47 2.05
C LEU A 21 18.95 -28.50 2.03
N ALA A 22 19.15 -27.20 2.15
CA ALA A 22 18.05 -26.24 2.20
C ALA A 22 17.20 -26.19 0.91
N PRO A 23 17.76 -25.98 -0.30
CA PRO A 23 16.95 -25.99 -1.53
C PRO A 23 16.39 -27.38 -1.86
N ALA A 24 17.13 -28.45 -1.53
CA ALA A 24 16.68 -29.82 -1.74
C ALA A 24 15.52 -30.21 -0.81
N LYS A 25 15.56 -29.78 0.46
CA LYS A 25 14.45 -29.95 1.42
C LYS A 25 13.22 -29.19 0.94
N VAL A 26 13.37 -27.91 0.56
CA VAL A 26 12.28 -27.07 0.05
C VAL A 26 11.61 -27.72 -1.16
N LYS A 27 12.41 -28.18 -2.14
CA LYS A 27 11.92 -28.89 -3.33
C LYS A 27 11.17 -30.17 -2.95
N ARG A 28 11.74 -31.00 -2.07
CA ARG A 28 11.11 -32.24 -1.60
C ARG A 28 9.80 -31.98 -0.85
N THR A 29 9.73 -30.97 -0.01
CA THR A 29 8.49 -30.58 0.67
C THR A 29 7.44 -30.03 -0.30
N ALA A 30 7.85 -29.22 -1.28
CA ALA A 30 6.95 -28.71 -2.31
C ALA A 30 6.38 -29.85 -3.19
N GLU A 31 7.20 -30.81 -3.60
CA GLU A 31 6.78 -31.99 -4.34
C GLU A 31 5.84 -32.88 -3.51
N ARG A 32 6.12 -33.04 -2.22
CA ARG A 32 5.25 -33.78 -1.29
C ARG A 32 3.89 -33.09 -1.17
N TYR A 33 3.86 -31.77 -1.02
CA TYR A 33 2.62 -30.99 -1.02
C TYR A 33 1.84 -31.16 -2.33
N ARG A 34 2.50 -30.98 -3.49
CA ARG A 34 1.88 -31.12 -4.81
C ARG A 34 1.29 -32.53 -5.01
N THR A 35 2.02 -33.57 -4.60
CA THR A 35 1.57 -34.97 -4.68
C THR A 35 0.38 -35.22 -3.76
N ALA A 36 0.45 -34.75 -2.51
CA ALA A 36 -0.65 -34.88 -1.56
C ALA A 36 -1.91 -34.16 -2.05
N ARG A 37 -1.78 -32.93 -2.56
CA ARG A 37 -2.89 -32.17 -3.14
C ARG A 37 -3.52 -32.89 -4.34
N LYS A 38 -2.70 -33.45 -5.24
CA LYS A 38 -3.20 -34.28 -6.37
C LYS A 38 -3.98 -35.50 -5.87
N ALA A 39 -3.49 -36.17 -4.83
CA ALA A 39 -4.19 -37.31 -4.23
C ALA A 39 -5.52 -36.90 -3.59
N ILE A 40 -5.56 -35.78 -2.85
CA ILE A 40 -6.79 -35.25 -2.25
C ILE A 40 -7.82 -34.91 -3.33
N ILE A 41 -7.42 -34.25 -4.41
CA ILE A 41 -8.31 -33.94 -5.55
C ILE A 41 -8.84 -35.22 -6.21
N ALA A 42 -8.01 -36.26 -6.32
CA ALA A 42 -8.41 -37.54 -6.89
C ALA A 42 -9.39 -38.32 -5.99
N LEU A 43 -9.32 -38.12 -4.67
CA LEU A 43 -10.18 -38.79 -3.69
C LEU A 43 -11.51 -38.04 -3.47
N ASP A 44 -11.47 -36.71 -3.38
CA ASP A 44 -12.63 -35.86 -3.15
C ASP A 44 -12.43 -34.48 -3.82
N PRO A 45 -12.97 -34.29 -5.04
CA PRO A 45 -12.89 -33.02 -5.77
C PRO A 45 -13.68 -31.88 -5.14
N THR A 46 -14.61 -32.19 -4.22
CA THR A 46 -15.55 -31.23 -3.61
C THR A 46 -15.17 -30.85 -2.19
N SER A 47 -14.02 -31.31 -1.71
CA SER A 47 -13.62 -31.12 -0.32
C SER A 47 -13.39 -29.65 0.02
N ASP A 48 -14.01 -29.17 1.11
CA ASP A 48 -13.85 -27.79 1.61
C ASP A 48 -12.38 -27.43 1.89
N VAL A 49 -11.55 -28.42 2.18
CA VAL A 49 -10.08 -28.25 2.34
C VAL A 49 -9.36 -27.82 1.06
N LEU A 50 -9.96 -27.96 -0.13
CA LEU A 50 -9.40 -27.42 -1.37
C LEU A 50 -9.49 -25.88 -1.44
N GLY A 51 -10.36 -25.26 -0.64
CA GLY A 51 -10.42 -23.81 -0.47
C GLY A 51 -9.19 -23.25 0.26
N CYS A 52 -8.62 -24.00 1.20
CA CYS A 52 -7.39 -23.62 1.91
C CYS A 52 -6.10 -24.18 1.28
N LEU A 53 -6.19 -25.29 0.54
CA LEU A 53 -5.06 -25.93 -0.15
C LEU A 53 -4.96 -25.45 -1.61
N LYS A 54 -4.40 -24.26 -1.81
CA LYS A 54 -4.17 -23.67 -3.14
C LYS A 54 -3.09 -24.41 -3.95
N PRO A 55 -3.12 -24.35 -5.29
CA PRO A 55 -2.02 -24.88 -6.12
C PRO A 55 -0.71 -24.16 -5.77
N LEU A 56 0.35 -24.94 -5.48
CA LEU A 56 1.67 -24.41 -5.12
C LEU A 56 2.54 -24.24 -6.37
N THR A 57 2.64 -23.01 -6.85
CA THR A 57 3.52 -22.64 -7.98
C THR A 57 4.96 -22.45 -7.51
N GLN A 58 5.90 -22.34 -8.44
CA GLN A 58 7.30 -22.02 -8.10
C GLN A 58 7.48 -20.58 -7.60
N LEU A 59 6.55 -19.69 -7.98
CA LEU A 59 6.48 -18.30 -7.54
C LEU A 59 6.09 -18.20 -6.06
N ASP A 60 5.28 -19.14 -5.56
CA ASP A 60 4.83 -19.11 -4.17
C ASP A 60 5.96 -19.40 -3.17
N ILE A 61 6.94 -20.21 -3.58
CA ILE A 61 8.07 -20.69 -2.76
C ILE A 61 9.16 -19.61 -2.60
N GLN A 62 8.94 -18.42 -3.14
CA GLN A 62 9.87 -17.32 -3.00
C GLN A 62 9.85 -16.76 -1.58
N CYS A 63 11.02 -16.39 -1.09
CA CYS A 63 11.17 -15.71 0.17
C CYS A 63 10.49 -14.32 0.11
N PRO A 64 9.82 -13.88 1.18
CA PRO A 64 9.45 -12.49 1.40
C PRO A 64 10.71 -11.60 1.45
N GLN A 65 11.19 -11.29 0.26
CA GLN A 65 12.21 -10.34 -0.17
C GLN A 65 13.70 -10.53 0.23
N ARG A 66 14.52 -10.85 -0.78
CA ARG A 66 15.69 -10.04 -1.21
C ARG A 66 15.77 -10.12 -2.74
N GLN A 67 15.34 -9.07 -3.43
CA GLN A 67 15.55 -8.89 -4.86
C GLN A 67 15.96 -7.43 -5.06
N ASP A 68 17.22 -7.16 -4.77
CA ASP A 68 17.87 -5.88 -5.09
C ASP A 68 18.15 -5.79 -6.61
N GLU A 69 17.91 -6.86 -7.38
CA GLU A 69 18.33 -7.01 -8.79
C GLU A 69 17.17 -7.10 -9.81
N ILE A 70 15.91 -7.26 -9.38
CA ILE A 70 14.75 -7.32 -10.28
C ILE A 70 13.94 -6.03 -10.11
N PRO A 71 13.56 -5.32 -11.20
CA PRO A 71 12.61 -4.21 -11.15
C PRO A 71 11.24 -4.70 -10.69
N ALA A 72 11.06 -4.88 -9.38
CA ALA A 72 9.80 -5.22 -8.78
C ALA A 72 8.96 -3.94 -8.67
N PRO A 73 7.63 -4.04 -8.85
CA PRO A 73 6.72 -2.91 -8.71
C PRO A 73 6.87 -2.31 -7.30
N GLY A 74 6.55 -1.02 -7.19
CA GLY A 74 6.57 -0.32 -5.90
C GLY A 74 5.83 -1.09 -4.82
N GLU A 75 6.27 -0.93 -3.58
CA GLU A 75 5.80 -1.65 -2.38
C GLU A 75 4.26 -1.75 -2.29
N SER A 76 3.54 -0.73 -2.76
CA SER A 76 2.07 -0.65 -2.74
C SER A 76 1.33 -1.64 -3.64
N ARG A 77 2.00 -2.26 -4.62
CA ARG A 77 1.39 -3.24 -5.55
C ARG A 77 1.96 -4.65 -5.39
N ARG A 78 2.66 -4.92 -4.30
CA ARG A 78 3.27 -6.23 -4.04
C ARG A 78 2.28 -7.11 -3.29
N GLU A 79 1.94 -8.25 -3.88
CA GLU A 79 1.15 -9.30 -3.24
C GLU A 79 2.11 -10.35 -2.68
N ILE A 80 2.04 -10.59 -1.36
CA ILE A 80 2.80 -11.66 -0.69
C ILE A 80 2.17 -13.01 -1.08
N SER A 81 3.00 -14.03 -1.36
CA SER A 81 2.45 -15.34 -1.74
C SER A 81 1.60 -15.94 -0.62
N TRP A 82 0.58 -16.69 -1.02
CA TRP A 82 -0.46 -17.18 -0.11
C TRP A 82 0.07 -18.11 1.00
N ILE A 83 1.24 -18.73 0.81
CA ILE A 83 1.88 -19.58 1.82
C ILE A 83 2.41 -18.77 3.02
N TRP A 84 2.59 -17.46 2.87
CA TRP A 84 3.01 -16.54 3.93
C TRP A 84 1.85 -15.71 4.49
N LEU A 85 0.66 -15.81 3.89
CA LEU A 85 -0.56 -15.20 4.42
C LEU A 85 -1.14 -16.12 5.50
N SER A 86 -1.40 -15.61 6.70
CA SER A 86 -2.32 -16.30 7.63
C SER A 86 -3.69 -16.34 6.96
N VAL A 87 -4.32 -17.52 6.89
CA VAL A 87 -5.60 -17.76 6.20
C VAL A 87 -6.60 -16.63 6.45
N SER A 88 -6.68 -15.72 5.48
CA SER A 88 -7.73 -14.75 5.28
C SER A 88 -7.88 -14.68 3.76
N SER A 89 -8.98 -15.28 3.31
CA SER A 89 -9.26 -15.58 1.91
C SER A 89 -9.29 -14.32 1.04
N GLY A 90 -8.58 -14.37 -0.09
CA GLY A 90 -8.95 -13.63 -1.31
C GLY A 90 -7.93 -12.65 -1.85
N SER A 91 -7.11 -13.08 -2.82
CA SER A 91 -7.00 -12.44 -4.14
C SER A 91 -6.32 -13.40 -5.11
N GLU A 92 -6.72 -13.33 -6.37
CA GLU A 92 -6.15 -14.03 -7.52
C GLU A 92 -5.10 -13.12 -8.16
N GLY A 93 -3.87 -13.63 -8.33
CA GLY A 93 -2.71 -12.84 -8.72
C GLY A 93 -2.01 -13.38 -9.97
N VAL A 94 -1.79 -12.47 -10.92
CA VAL A 94 -1.28 -12.56 -12.29
C VAL A 94 0.14 -13.16 -12.41
N GLU A 95 0.34 -14.01 -13.42
CA GLU A 95 1.64 -14.61 -13.77
C GLU A 95 2.62 -13.58 -14.37
N ARG A 96 3.89 -13.64 -13.95
CA ARG A 96 5.00 -12.87 -14.54
C ARG A 96 6.14 -13.80 -14.99
N PRO A 97 6.77 -13.56 -16.15
CA PRO A 97 7.89 -14.37 -16.62
C PRO A 97 9.14 -14.19 -15.76
N LEU A 98 9.87 -15.29 -15.54
CA LEU A 98 11.07 -15.39 -14.71
C LEU A 98 12.28 -15.82 -15.55
N GLU A 99 13.36 -15.04 -15.52
CA GLU A 99 14.71 -15.50 -15.82
C GLU A 99 15.61 -15.22 -14.60
N ASN A 100 16.43 -16.21 -14.23
CA ASN A 100 17.51 -16.16 -13.23
C ASN A 100 17.11 -16.00 -11.74
N ILE A 101 16.52 -17.05 -11.13
CA ILE A 101 16.46 -17.17 -9.65
C ILE A 101 17.58 -18.12 -9.18
N GLN A 102 18.58 -17.58 -8.48
CA GLN A 102 19.56 -18.39 -7.76
C GLN A 102 18.97 -18.91 -6.43
N PRO A 103 19.26 -20.15 -6.03
CA PRO A 103 18.78 -20.69 -4.77
C PRO A 103 19.43 -19.97 -3.58
N MET A 104 18.60 -19.45 -2.67
CA MET A 104 18.99 -18.68 -1.49
C MET A 104 19.44 -19.59 -0.33
N SER A 105 20.42 -19.15 0.48
CA SER A 105 20.88 -19.89 1.67
C SER A 105 19.78 -19.94 2.75
N PRO A 106 19.70 -20.99 3.59
CA PRO A 106 18.73 -21.03 4.70
C PRO A 106 18.88 -19.88 5.71
N ASP A 107 20.10 -19.38 5.91
CA ASP A 107 20.35 -18.21 6.77
C ASP A 107 19.77 -16.93 6.14
N ASP A 108 19.97 -16.76 4.83
CA ASP A 108 19.41 -15.64 4.06
C ASP A 108 17.87 -15.65 4.11
N ILE A 109 17.24 -16.83 4.01
CA ILE A 109 15.77 -16.97 4.13
C ILE A 109 15.29 -16.54 5.51
N THR A 110 16.01 -16.93 6.57
CA THR A 110 15.66 -16.60 7.95
C THR A 110 15.78 -15.11 8.21
N ASP A 111 16.82 -14.47 7.68
CA ASP A 111 17.04 -13.04 7.86
C ASP A 111 16.05 -12.19 7.06
N CYS A 112 15.67 -12.62 5.86
CA CYS A 112 14.55 -12.03 5.12
C CYS A 112 13.24 -12.10 5.91
N LEU A 113 12.92 -13.25 6.50
CA LEU A 113 11.69 -13.40 7.30
C LEU A 113 11.68 -12.48 8.53
N LYS A 114 12.82 -12.36 9.23
CA LYS A 114 12.97 -11.43 10.36
C LYS A 114 12.79 -9.98 9.89
N ALA A 115 13.37 -9.62 8.75
CA ALA A 115 13.23 -8.29 8.17
C ALA A 115 11.75 -7.98 7.87
N GLU A 116 11.04 -8.87 7.20
CA GLU A 116 9.61 -8.69 6.90
C GLU A 116 8.73 -8.65 8.14
N TRP A 117 9.00 -9.52 9.12
CA TRP A 117 8.30 -9.48 10.40
C TRP A 117 8.55 -8.14 11.12
N SER A 118 9.80 -7.66 11.14
CA SER A 118 10.14 -6.38 11.76
C SER A 118 9.47 -5.19 11.08
N ARG A 119 9.40 -5.19 9.74
CA ARG A 119 8.68 -4.17 8.95
C ARG A 119 7.19 -4.21 9.21
N SER A 120 6.58 -5.39 9.15
CA SER A 120 5.14 -5.58 9.40
C SER A 120 4.77 -5.20 10.83
N ARG A 121 5.60 -5.56 11.80
CA ARG A 121 5.43 -5.16 13.21
C ARG A 121 5.57 -3.65 13.38
N ALA A 122 6.56 -3.02 12.74
CA ALA A 122 6.73 -1.58 12.79
C ALA A 122 5.54 -0.84 12.15
N ARG A 123 5.00 -1.34 11.04
CA ARG A 123 3.77 -0.81 10.43
C ARG A 123 2.56 -0.97 11.35
N ALA A 124 2.40 -2.14 11.98
CA ALA A 124 1.33 -2.37 12.93
C ALA A 124 1.43 -1.46 14.17
N GLN A 125 2.65 -1.25 14.67
CA GLN A 125 2.91 -0.33 15.79
C GLN A 125 2.63 1.13 15.44
N ARG A 126 2.91 1.55 14.19
CA ARG A 126 2.66 2.90 13.70
C ARG A 126 1.30 3.07 13.02
N TRP A 127 0.45 2.06 13.02
CA TRP A 127 -0.85 2.12 12.34
C TRP A 127 -1.72 3.26 12.89
N THR A 128 -1.65 3.52 14.20
CA THR A 128 -2.36 4.65 14.82
C THR A 128 -1.83 5.99 14.30
N GLU A 129 -0.51 6.15 14.16
CA GLU A 129 0.10 7.36 13.59
C GLU A 129 -0.34 7.56 12.14
N GLU A 130 -0.40 6.49 11.35
CA GLU A 130 -0.84 6.53 9.95
C GLU A 130 -2.31 6.96 9.85
N GLN A 131 -3.17 6.45 10.74
CA GLN A 131 -4.57 6.90 10.82
C GLN A 131 -4.66 8.41 11.09
N ASP A 132 -3.93 8.90 12.10
CA ASP A 132 -3.91 10.32 12.45
C ASP A 132 -3.36 11.19 11.31
N LEU A 133 -2.31 10.73 10.62
CA LEU A 133 -1.73 11.41 9.47
C LEU A 133 -2.72 11.51 8.31
N VAL A 134 -3.40 10.41 7.94
CA VAL A 134 -4.38 10.41 6.84
C VAL A 134 -5.54 11.34 7.15
N LEU A 135 -6.02 11.38 8.40
CA LEU A 135 -7.07 12.31 8.81
C LEU A 135 -6.63 13.77 8.69
N GLU A 136 -5.42 14.08 9.15
CA GLU A 136 -4.88 15.43 9.06
C GLU A 136 -4.59 15.83 7.60
N GLU A 137 -4.15 14.90 6.75
CA GLU A 137 -4.00 15.14 5.30
C GLU A 137 -5.34 15.46 4.64
N MET A 138 -6.40 14.68 4.93
CA MET A 138 -7.75 14.98 4.43
C MET A 138 -8.19 16.40 4.85
N ARG A 139 -8.03 16.75 6.13
CA ARG A 139 -8.35 18.08 6.65
C ARG A 139 -7.55 19.18 5.94
N ARG A 140 -6.24 19.01 5.79
CA ARG A 140 -5.34 19.96 5.12
C ARG A 140 -5.68 20.14 3.65
N VAL A 141 -6.04 19.08 2.95
CA VAL A 141 -6.46 19.15 1.55
C VAL A 141 -7.70 20.05 1.43
N LEU A 142 -8.71 19.89 2.28
CA LEU A 142 -9.89 20.75 2.24
C LEU A 142 -9.57 22.22 2.56
N ALA A 143 -8.74 22.44 3.58
CA ALA A 143 -8.30 23.78 3.97
C ALA A 143 -7.51 24.47 2.85
N TYR A 144 -6.58 23.75 2.21
CA TYR A 144 -5.80 24.24 1.08
C TYR A 144 -6.69 24.59 -0.11
N LEU A 145 -7.63 23.73 -0.49
CA LEU A 145 -8.54 24.00 -1.61
C LEU A 145 -9.37 25.27 -1.36
N GLN A 146 -9.86 25.47 -0.15
CA GLN A 146 -10.59 26.69 0.22
C GLN A 146 -9.70 27.93 0.18
N TRP A 147 -8.51 27.85 0.79
CA TRP A 147 -7.55 28.94 0.80
C TRP A 147 -7.15 29.34 -0.62
N HIS A 148 -6.87 28.36 -1.47
CA HIS A 148 -6.42 28.58 -2.84
C HIS A 148 -7.55 29.12 -3.74
N ALA A 149 -8.80 28.69 -3.51
CA ALA A 149 -9.97 29.31 -4.15
C ALA A 149 -10.08 30.80 -3.78
N ASN A 150 -9.95 31.13 -2.49
CA ASN A 150 -9.97 32.52 -2.03
C ASN A 150 -8.78 33.32 -2.56
N TRP A 151 -7.63 32.68 -2.79
CA TRP A 151 -6.48 33.31 -3.43
C TRP A 151 -6.80 33.68 -4.88
N TRP A 152 -7.42 32.77 -5.65
CA TRP A 152 -7.86 33.03 -7.02
C TRP A 152 -8.87 34.18 -7.12
N ASP A 153 -9.85 34.27 -6.23
CA ASP A 153 -10.80 35.41 -6.24
C ASP A 153 -10.08 36.76 -6.11
N LYS A 154 -8.97 36.80 -5.36
CA LYS A 154 -8.15 38.01 -5.19
C LYS A 154 -7.27 38.31 -6.40
N GLN A 155 -7.00 37.34 -7.29
CA GLN A 155 -6.11 37.51 -8.44
C GLN A 155 -6.75 38.28 -9.59
N GLY A 156 -8.07 38.13 -9.83
CA GLY A 156 -8.77 38.82 -10.91
C GLY A 156 -8.58 40.35 -10.86
N PRO A 157 -8.91 41.02 -9.74
CA PRO A 157 -8.79 42.47 -9.61
C PRO A 157 -7.34 42.98 -9.58
N GLN A 158 -6.37 42.16 -9.13
CA GLN A 158 -4.99 42.59 -8.90
C GLN A 158 -4.19 42.86 -10.19
N ARG A 159 -4.61 42.33 -11.34
CA ARG A 159 -3.89 42.50 -12.62
C ARG A 159 -4.37 43.70 -13.44
N SER A 160 -5.14 44.59 -12.84
CA SER A 160 -5.70 45.82 -13.43
C SER A 160 -4.64 46.94 -13.53
N GLY A 161 -3.45 46.64 -14.05
CA GLY A 161 -2.36 47.60 -14.23
C GLY A 161 -2.49 48.42 -15.52
N SER A 162 -1.85 49.60 -15.57
CA SER A 162 -1.83 50.46 -16.76
C SER A 162 -1.16 49.75 -17.94
N GLY A 163 -1.95 49.33 -18.93
CA GLY A 163 -1.46 48.68 -20.16
C GLY A 163 -2.25 47.45 -20.60
N VAL A 164 -3.22 46.97 -19.81
CA VAL A 164 -4.10 45.85 -20.17
C VAL A 164 -5.41 46.38 -20.74
N THR A 165 -5.88 45.84 -21.87
CA THR A 165 -7.19 46.17 -22.44
C THR A 165 -8.31 45.61 -21.58
N GLU A 166 -9.46 46.31 -21.53
CA GLU A 166 -10.64 45.89 -20.76
C GLU A 166 -11.05 44.44 -21.05
N THR A 167 -11.03 44.04 -22.33
CA THR A 167 -11.32 42.66 -22.77
C THR A 167 -10.39 41.61 -22.17
N VAL A 168 -9.11 41.93 -21.97
CA VAL A 168 -8.14 41.02 -21.36
C VAL A 168 -8.33 40.98 -19.85
N GLN A 169 -8.68 42.12 -19.24
CA GLN A 169 -9.02 42.19 -17.81
C GLN A 169 -10.26 41.36 -17.47
N ASP A 170 -11.28 41.39 -18.31
CA ASP A 170 -12.48 40.54 -18.21
C ASP A 170 -12.12 39.07 -18.33
N GLY A 171 -11.29 38.71 -19.33
CA GLY A 171 -10.81 37.34 -19.51
C GLY A 171 -10.02 36.81 -18.32
N LEU A 172 -9.15 37.64 -17.73
CA LEU A 172 -8.38 37.30 -16.53
C LEU A 172 -9.29 37.10 -15.31
N SER A 173 -10.29 37.97 -15.14
CA SER A 173 -11.27 37.89 -14.05
C SER A 173 -12.13 36.63 -14.19
N ALA A 174 -12.62 36.35 -15.40
CA ALA A 174 -13.38 35.14 -15.70
C ALA A 174 -12.55 33.86 -15.47
N TYR A 175 -11.27 33.86 -15.87
CA TYR A 175 -10.38 32.73 -15.64
C TYR A 175 -10.12 32.50 -14.14
N ALA A 176 -9.86 33.57 -13.39
CA ALA A 176 -9.66 33.49 -11.94
C ALA A 176 -10.91 32.95 -11.24
N ALA A 177 -12.09 33.46 -11.59
CA ALA A 177 -13.37 32.97 -11.08
C ALA A 177 -13.59 31.48 -11.41
N LYS A 178 -13.26 31.06 -12.65
CA LYS A 178 -13.32 29.64 -13.05
C LYS A 178 -12.41 28.77 -12.20
N GLN A 179 -11.16 29.18 -11.95
CA GLN A 179 -10.22 28.41 -11.12
C GLN A 179 -10.72 28.29 -9.68
N ALA A 180 -11.24 29.38 -9.10
CA ALA A 180 -11.83 29.36 -7.77
C ALA A 180 -13.04 28.42 -7.69
N ALA A 181 -13.91 28.42 -8.70
CA ALA A 181 -15.05 27.52 -8.78
C ALA A 181 -14.64 26.04 -8.87
N ILE A 182 -13.61 25.70 -9.66
CA ILE A 182 -13.06 24.34 -9.76
C ILE A 182 -12.56 23.84 -8.40
N LEU A 183 -11.78 24.66 -7.69
CA LEU A 183 -11.22 24.29 -6.38
C LEU A 183 -12.32 24.10 -5.33
N ARG A 184 -13.34 24.97 -5.32
CA ARG A 184 -14.54 24.80 -4.48
C ARG A 184 -15.31 23.53 -4.82
N HIS A 185 -15.41 23.19 -6.09
CA HIS A 185 -16.05 21.95 -6.53
C HIS A 185 -15.26 20.71 -6.08
N LEU A 186 -13.93 20.70 -6.24
CA LEU A 186 -13.07 19.63 -5.73
C LEU A 186 -13.22 19.46 -4.21
N ARG A 187 -13.23 20.56 -3.45
CA ARG A 187 -13.44 20.54 -2.00
C ARG A 187 -14.75 19.84 -1.64
N ARG A 188 -15.85 20.23 -2.28
CA ARG A 188 -17.18 19.61 -2.08
C ARG A 188 -17.16 18.13 -2.45
N ARG A 189 -16.54 17.77 -3.58
CA ARG A 189 -16.47 16.37 -4.03
C ARG A 189 -15.71 15.50 -3.04
N PHE A 190 -14.59 15.97 -2.49
CA PHE A 190 -13.83 15.23 -1.48
C PHE A 190 -14.61 15.03 -0.18
N VAL A 191 -15.35 16.05 0.27
CA VAL A 191 -16.23 15.91 1.45
C VAL A 191 -17.28 14.82 1.22
N VAL A 192 -17.96 14.83 0.07
CA VAL A 192 -18.94 13.79 -0.27
C VAL A 192 -18.31 12.40 -0.33
N LEU A 193 -17.08 12.28 -0.81
CA LEU A 193 -16.37 10.98 -0.90
C LEU A 193 -15.87 10.48 0.46
N TRP A 194 -15.39 11.38 1.33
CA TRP A 194 -14.76 11.00 2.59
C TRP A 194 -15.75 10.86 3.74
N ARG A 195 -16.82 11.67 3.77
CA ARG A 195 -17.82 11.68 4.84
C ARG A 195 -18.36 10.29 5.19
N PRO A 196 -18.85 9.46 4.24
CA PRO A 196 -19.43 8.16 4.60
C PRO A 196 -18.42 7.24 5.31
N ARG A 197 -17.15 7.30 4.92
CA ARG A 197 -16.09 6.51 5.56
C ARG A 197 -15.78 7.07 6.95
N LEU A 198 -15.60 8.38 7.07
CA LEU A 198 -15.30 9.03 8.34
C LEU A 198 -16.40 8.80 9.39
N GLU A 199 -17.67 8.94 9.00
CA GLU A 199 -18.82 8.68 9.87
C GLU A 199 -18.89 7.21 10.30
N SER A 200 -18.61 6.26 9.39
CA SER A 200 -18.62 4.83 9.73
C SER A 200 -17.59 4.44 10.79
N PHE A 201 -16.49 5.20 10.89
CA PHE A 201 -15.42 4.99 11.88
C PHE A 201 -15.45 6.01 13.02
N GLN A 202 -16.44 6.91 13.06
CA GLN A 202 -16.55 7.99 14.06
C GLN A 202 -15.32 8.92 14.09
N LEU A 203 -14.75 9.23 12.92
CA LEU A 203 -13.56 10.07 12.76
C LEU A 203 -13.92 11.43 12.13
N GLY A 204 -13.12 12.47 12.40
CA GLY A 204 -13.17 13.77 11.71
C GLY A 204 -14.42 14.63 11.96
N ALA A 205 -15.18 14.36 13.02
CA ALA A 205 -16.42 15.10 13.35
C ALA A 205 -16.17 16.60 13.60
N ASP A 206 -14.98 16.94 14.07
CA ASP A 206 -14.52 18.27 14.42
C ASP A 206 -14.33 19.20 13.22
N TRP A 207 -13.86 18.70 12.07
CA TRP A 207 -13.57 19.54 10.90
C TRP A 207 -14.46 19.27 9.68
N VAL A 208 -15.13 18.12 9.61
CA VAL A 208 -16.06 17.81 8.50
C VAL A 208 -17.34 18.66 8.59
N SER A 209 -17.79 18.97 9.80
CA SER A 209 -18.98 19.79 10.07
C SER A 209 -18.80 21.26 9.65
N ASP A 210 -17.61 21.82 9.86
CA ASP A 210 -17.25 23.19 9.45
C ASP A 210 -17.34 23.41 7.92
N VAL A 211 -17.19 22.34 7.14
CA VAL A 211 -17.18 22.43 5.67
C VAL A 211 -18.59 22.72 5.13
N ASP A 212 -19.63 22.22 5.80
CA ASP A 212 -21.03 22.39 5.41
C ASP A 212 -21.51 23.84 5.62
N ILE A 213 -21.09 24.49 6.72
CA ILE A 213 -21.46 25.87 7.05
C ILE A 213 -20.98 26.85 5.97
N VAL A 214 -19.75 26.63 5.46
CA VAL A 214 -19.18 27.48 4.41
C VAL A 214 -19.83 27.20 3.04
N ALA A 215 -20.23 25.95 2.77
CA ALA A 215 -20.85 25.57 1.51
C ALA A 215 -22.25 26.17 1.34
N THR A 216 -23.07 26.20 2.40
CA THR A 216 -24.41 26.81 2.35
C THR A 216 -24.38 28.33 2.29
N ALA A 217 -23.30 28.97 2.78
CA ALA A 217 -23.16 30.42 2.78
C ALA A 217 -22.68 31.00 1.43
N THR A 218 -22.11 30.20 0.54
CA THR A 218 -21.56 30.65 -0.76
C THR A 218 -22.37 30.22 -1.98
N ASP A 219 -23.47 29.46 -1.81
CA ASP A 219 -24.39 29.10 -2.88
C ASP A 219 -25.33 30.28 -3.23
N SER A 220 -24.76 31.31 -3.87
CA SER A 220 -25.50 32.06 -4.89
C SER A 220 -25.36 31.29 -6.21
N PRO A 221 -26.45 30.82 -6.84
CA PRO A 221 -26.36 30.02 -8.03
C PRO A 221 -26.02 30.92 -9.22
N LEU A 222 -24.73 31.06 -9.52
CA LEU A 222 -24.27 31.51 -10.83
C LEU A 222 -24.06 30.27 -11.70
N ILE A 223 -25.15 29.68 -12.20
CA ILE A 223 -25.29 28.98 -13.49
C ILE A 223 -26.81 28.67 -13.64
N SER A 224 -27.55 29.65 -14.15
CA SER A 224 -28.81 29.42 -14.89
C SER A 224 -29.05 30.59 -15.84
N ALA A 225 -28.32 30.63 -16.96
CA ALA A 225 -28.69 31.35 -18.17
C ALA A 225 -27.63 31.08 -19.23
N VAL A 226 -27.81 30.02 -20.02
CA VAL A 226 -27.68 29.98 -21.49
C VAL A 226 -28.31 28.65 -21.91
N ASP A 227 -29.61 28.68 -22.23
CA ASP A 227 -30.24 28.11 -23.43
C ASP A 227 -31.74 28.40 -23.39
#